data_AF-A0A0D0FYR2-F1
#
_entry.id   AF-A0A0D0FYR2-F1
#
_cell.length_a   1.000
_cell.length_b   1.000
_cell.length_c   1.000
_cell.angle_alpha   90.00
_cell.angle_beta   90.00
_cell.angle_gamma   90.00
#
_symmetry.space_group_name_H-M   'P 1'
#
loop_
_entity.id
_entity.type
_entity.pdbx_description
1 polymer ?
#
loop_
_entity_poly.entity_id
_entity_poly.type
_entity_poly.pdbx_seq_one_letter_code
_entity_poly.pdbx_strand_id
1 'polypeptide(L)'
;MGLAEVLLASGKTHDRALLDQAKRRLESFAFFGITKRMRDSMSLLAHARGFFPNFSVPRLNASSNRSGAAELSAGELDAIHKLIVLDRELYVWACQLLEERIGEMLRSLLRGRYQQSEMLIKRSWHEPIAEQAKADIELTMLRAPSQAVTNKPFSVEIGLCNRSRTSRTKLPIVCRIRCLSRITGSTERGRRSRCERT
;
A
#
# COMPACT_ATOMS: atom_id res chain seq x y z
N MET A 1 -28.28 35.63 -12.36
CA MET A 1 -26.89 35.17 -12.34
C MET A 1 -26.01 36.38 -12.59
N GLY A 2 -25.42 36.95 -11.54
CA GLY A 2 -24.64 38.19 -11.66
C GLY A 2 -23.23 37.93 -12.20
N LEU A 3 -22.64 38.88 -12.92
CA LEU A 3 -21.27 38.78 -13.48
C LEU A 3 -20.21 38.42 -12.43
N ALA A 4 -20.36 38.90 -11.19
CA ALA A 4 -19.48 38.56 -10.07
C ALA A 4 -19.54 37.07 -9.70
N GLU A 5 -20.71 36.45 -9.80
CA GLU A 5 -20.94 35.04 -9.49
C GLU A 5 -20.29 34.13 -10.54
N VAL A 6 -20.34 34.54 -11.81
CA VAL A 6 -19.69 33.87 -12.94
C VAL A 6 -18.16 33.98 -12.86
N LEU A 7 -17.62 35.14 -12.50
CA LEU A 7 -16.18 35.35 -12.35
C LEU A 7 -15.61 34.57 -11.15
N LEU A 8 -16.32 34.54 -10.02
CA LEU A 8 -15.95 33.73 -8.85
C LEU A 8 -16.02 32.23 -9.16
N ALA A 9 -17.02 31.78 -9.92
CA ALA A 9 -17.09 30.40 -10.39
C ALA A 9 -15.94 30.05 -11.34
N SER A 10 -15.63 30.93 -12.31
CA SER A 10 -14.54 30.76 -13.26
C SER A 10 -13.17 30.71 -12.57
N GLY A 11 -12.93 31.54 -11.55
CA GLY A 11 -11.72 31.49 -10.73
C GLY A 11 -11.58 30.16 -9.99
N LYS A 12 -12.65 29.70 -9.32
CA LYS A 12 -12.66 28.39 -8.63
C LYS A 12 -12.45 27.21 -9.58
N THR A 13 -12.99 27.27 -10.80
CA THR A 13 -12.78 26.23 -11.82
C THR A 13 -11.34 26.21 -12.31
N HIS A 14 -10.74 27.38 -12.54
CA HIS A 14 -9.33 27.51 -12.92
C HIS A 14 -8.39 26.97 -11.83
N ASP A 15 -8.67 27.32 -10.58
CA ASP A 15 -7.95 26.87 -9.39
C ASP A 15 -7.97 25.34 -9.22
N ARG A 16 -9.11 24.70 -9.52
CA ARG A 16 -9.22 23.23 -9.52
C ARG A 16 -8.44 22.60 -10.66
N ALA A 17 -8.49 23.17 -11.86
CA ALA A 17 -7.71 22.68 -12.99
C ALA A 17 -6.19 22.76 -12.72
N LEU A 18 -5.73 23.82 -12.02
CA LEU A 18 -4.35 23.96 -11.56
C LEU A 18 -3.97 22.86 -10.58
N LEU A 19 -4.83 22.56 -9.60
CA LEU A 19 -4.59 21.48 -8.65
C LEU A 19 -4.46 20.11 -9.36
N ASP A 20 -5.36 19.81 -10.29
CA ASP A 20 -5.31 18.54 -11.03
C ASP A 20 -4.09 18.45 -11.95
N GLN A 21 -3.65 19.57 -12.52
CA GLN A 21 -2.38 19.63 -13.25
C GLN A 21 -1.18 19.42 -12.33
N ALA A 22 -1.18 20.01 -11.12
CA ALA A 22 -0.11 19.83 -10.14
C ALA A 22 -0.01 18.37 -9.68
N LYS A 23 -1.14 17.71 -9.38
CA LYS A 23 -1.20 16.28 -9.05
C LYS A 23 -0.57 15.44 -10.17
N ARG A 24 -1.03 15.60 -11.41
CA ARG A 24 -0.48 14.88 -12.58
C ARG A 24 1.02 15.09 -12.78
N ARG A 25 1.51 16.32 -12.59
CA ARG A 25 2.96 16.60 -12.67
C ARG A 25 3.72 15.89 -11.55
N LEU A 26 3.20 15.91 -10.33
CA LEU A 26 3.82 15.25 -9.19
C LEU A 26 3.87 13.71 -9.37
N GLU A 27 2.84 13.10 -9.99
CA GLU A 27 2.87 11.70 -10.43
C GLU A 27 4.01 11.44 -11.42
N SER A 28 4.17 12.33 -12.40
CA SER A 28 5.15 12.16 -13.48
C SER A 28 6.61 12.32 -13.04
N PHE A 29 6.87 12.93 -11.89
CA PHE A 29 8.23 13.10 -11.41
C PHE A 29 8.88 11.76 -11.05
N ALA A 30 10.12 11.60 -11.54
CA ALA A 30 10.99 10.48 -11.19
C ALA A 30 11.16 10.34 -9.68
N PHE A 31 11.15 11.46 -8.94
CA PHE A 31 11.18 11.49 -7.49
C PHE A 31 10.64 12.82 -6.95
N PHE A 32 9.99 12.77 -5.79
CA PHE A 32 9.70 13.92 -4.94
C PHE A 32 9.79 13.49 -3.46
N GLY A 33 9.98 14.45 -2.56
CA GLY A 33 10.09 14.20 -1.12
C GLY A 33 9.24 15.13 -0.28
N ILE A 34 9.01 14.74 0.97
CA ILE A 34 8.26 15.52 1.97
C ILE A 34 9.20 15.91 3.10
N THR A 35 9.35 17.20 3.35
CA THR A 35 10.30 17.73 4.35
C THR A 35 10.10 17.14 5.75
N LYS A 36 8.83 16.97 6.18
CA LYS A 36 8.50 16.35 7.48
C LYS A 36 8.82 14.85 7.54
N ARG A 37 9.05 14.21 6.40
CA ARG A 37 9.40 12.79 6.23
C ARG A 37 10.69 12.65 5.44
N MET A 38 11.68 13.50 5.74
CA MET A 38 12.93 13.56 4.98
C MET A 38 13.66 12.21 4.96
N ARG A 39 13.69 11.48 6.07
CA ARG A 39 14.28 10.14 6.14
C ARG A 39 13.63 9.17 5.15
N ASP A 40 12.30 9.09 5.14
CA ASP A 40 11.55 8.22 4.22
C ASP A 40 11.80 8.63 2.76
N SER A 41 11.80 9.94 2.50
CA SER A 41 12.05 10.50 1.17
C SER A 41 13.45 10.12 0.66
N MET A 42 14.48 10.23 1.51
CA MET A 42 15.85 9.86 1.16
C MET A 42 16.00 8.36 0.92
N SER A 43 15.34 7.51 1.73
CA SER A 43 15.32 6.06 1.50
C SER A 43 14.68 5.71 0.16
N LEU A 44 13.57 6.36 -0.20
CA LEU A 44 12.89 6.14 -1.47
C LEU A 44 13.76 6.61 -2.66
N LEU A 45 14.42 7.76 -2.54
CA LEU A 45 15.35 8.24 -3.56
C LEU A 45 16.51 7.26 -3.77
N ALA A 46 17.08 6.75 -2.68
CA ALA A 46 18.18 5.79 -2.71
C ALA A 46 17.80 4.51 -3.44
N HIS A 47 16.63 3.96 -3.12
CA HIS A 47 16.09 2.82 -3.84
C HIS A 47 15.85 3.14 -5.33
N ALA A 48 15.20 4.27 -5.64
CA ALA A 48 14.87 4.65 -7.03
C ALA A 48 16.11 4.90 -7.90
N ARG A 49 17.26 5.24 -7.30
CA ARG A 49 18.51 5.52 -8.01
C ARG A 49 19.59 4.46 -7.80
N GLY A 50 19.30 3.39 -7.05
CA GLY A 50 20.20 2.26 -6.86
C GLY A 50 21.44 2.56 -6.01
N PHE A 51 21.41 3.57 -5.14
CA PHE A 51 22.50 3.84 -4.20
C PHE A 51 22.15 3.40 -2.78
N PHE A 52 23.18 3.13 -1.97
CA PHE A 52 23.00 2.67 -0.60
C PHE A 52 22.48 3.81 0.30
N PRO A 53 21.43 3.60 1.11
CA PRO A 53 20.80 4.65 1.92
C PRO A 53 21.58 5.00 3.19
N ASN A 54 22.91 5.21 3.12
CA ASN A 54 23.70 5.68 4.26
C ASN A 54 23.74 7.20 4.31
N PHE A 55 22.58 7.81 4.53
CA PHE A 55 22.46 9.26 4.70
C PHE A 55 22.30 9.61 6.16
N SER A 56 23.25 10.38 6.69
CA SER A 56 22.95 11.22 7.84
C SER A 56 22.02 12.32 7.35
N VAL A 57 20.77 12.35 7.82
CA VAL A 57 19.83 13.42 7.48
C VAL A 57 20.08 14.56 8.47
N PRO A 58 20.75 15.66 8.06
CA PRO A 58 21.04 16.75 8.98
C PRO A 58 19.75 17.47 9.36
N ARG A 59 19.61 17.81 10.64
CA ARG A 59 18.45 18.57 11.14
C ARG A 59 18.66 20.07 10.92
N LEU A 60 18.72 20.50 9.66
CA LEU A 60 19.00 21.90 9.28
C LEU A 60 17.85 22.86 9.61
N ASN A 61 16.63 22.35 9.73
CA ASN A 61 15.44 23.14 10.07
C ASN A 61 15.21 23.29 11.59
N ALA A 62 16.26 23.11 12.40
CA ALA A 62 16.25 23.37 13.84
C ALA A 62 16.96 24.69 14.12
N SER A 63 16.36 25.83 13.75
CA SER A 63 16.86 27.11 14.25
C SER A 63 16.56 27.21 15.75
N SER A 64 17.55 27.59 16.55
CA SER A 64 17.37 27.97 17.96
C SER A 64 16.44 29.19 18.11
N ASN A 65 16.38 30.05 17.09
CA ASN A 65 15.51 31.22 16.96
C ASN A 65 14.15 30.92 16.31
N ARG A 66 13.70 29.67 16.30
CA ARG A 66 12.34 29.40 15.83
C ARG A 66 11.39 29.96 16.89
N SER A 67 10.76 31.11 16.61
CA SER A 67 9.54 31.49 17.33
C SER A 67 8.69 30.24 17.39
N GLY A 68 8.39 29.75 18.59
CA GLY A 68 7.55 28.57 18.75
C GLY A 68 6.26 28.78 17.96
N ALA A 69 5.46 27.74 17.76
CA ALA A 69 4.09 27.89 17.26
C ALA A 69 3.17 28.72 18.19
N ALA A 70 3.73 29.63 18.99
CA ALA A 70 3.15 30.42 20.06
C ALA A 70 2.80 31.86 19.65
N GLU A 71 2.88 32.23 18.36
CA GLU A 71 2.59 33.61 17.92
C GLU A 71 1.46 33.76 16.91
N LEU A 72 0.77 32.67 16.52
CA LEU A 72 -0.40 32.77 15.66
C LEU A 72 -1.68 32.58 16.46
N SER A 73 -2.53 33.61 16.44
CA SER A 73 -3.90 33.51 16.93
C SER A 73 -4.71 32.51 16.10
N ALA A 74 -5.82 32.02 16.68
CA ALA A 74 -6.75 31.15 15.97
C ALA A 74 -7.32 31.80 14.69
N GLY A 75 -7.52 33.12 14.72
CA GLY A 75 -8.00 33.88 13.56
C GLY A 75 -6.97 33.94 12.42
N GLU A 76 -5.70 34.11 12.73
CA GLU A 76 -4.62 34.10 11.74
C GLU A 76 -4.42 32.71 11.12
N LEU A 77 -4.50 31.65 11.92
CA LEU A 77 -4.47 30.27 11.41
C LEU A 77 -5.64 29.97 10.48
N ASP A 78 -6.84 30.42 10.82
CA ASP A 78 -8.02 30.26 9.96
C ASP A 78 -7.89 31.03 8.64
N ALA A 79 -7.35 32.27 8.69
CA ALA A 79 -7.06 33.06 7.51
C ALA A 79 -6.03 32.36 6.60
N ILE A 80 -4.94 31.82 7.17
CA ILE A 80 -3.97 31.02 6.43
C ILE A 80 -4.64 29.81 5.80
N HIS A 81 -5.41 29.04 6.57
CA HIS A 81 -6.09 27.84 6.07
C HIS A 81 -7.04 28.13 4.90
N LYS A 82 -7.71 29.27 4.89
CA LYS A 82 -8.57 29.72 3.78
C LYS A 82 -7.76 30.05 2.52
N LEU A 83 -6.54 30.54 2.67
CA LEU A 83 -5.66 30.85 1.53
C LEU A 83 -5.00 29.60 0.94
N ILE A 84 -4.63 28.62 1.76
CA ILE A 84 -3.84 27.45 1.34
C ILE A 84 -4.68 26.19 1.10
N VAL A 85 -5.99 26.31 0.84
CA VAL A 85 -6.89 25.15 0.72
C VAL A 85 -6.38 24.15 -0.33
N LEU A 86 -5.97 24.65 -1.50
CA LEU A 86 -5.51 23.80 -2.61
C LEU A 86 -4.13 23.20 -2.34
N ASP A 87 -3.19 23.98 -1.80
CA ASP A 87 -1.86 23.48 -1.42
C ASP A 87 -1.96 22.41 -0.34
N ARG A 88 -2.88 22.58 0.62
CA ARG A 88 -3.13 21.57 1.66
C ARG A 88 -3.70 20.30 1.05
N GLU A 89 -4.63 20.41 0.10
CA GLU A 89 -5.15 19.24 -0.61
C GLU A 89 -4.04 18.54 -1.43
N LEU A 90 -3.21 19.30 -2.14
CA LEU A 90 -2.06 18.76 -2.87
C LEU A 90 -1.07 18.08 -1.92
N TYR A 91 -0.80 18.66 -0.74
CA TYR A 91 0.08 18.10 0.26
C TYR A 91 -0.45 16.77 0.83
N VAL A 92 -1.74 16.69 1.13
CA VAL A 92 -2.38 15.44 1.59
C VAL A 92 -2.27 14.37 0.50
N TRP A 93 -2.57 14.73 -0.74
CA TRP A 93 -2.45 13.83 -1.87
C TRP A 93 -1.00 13.38 -2.11
N ALA A 94 -0.02 14.28 -2.00
CA ALA A 94 1.40 13.97 -2.10
C ALA A 94 1.87 13.02 -1.00
N CYS A 95 1.35 13.16 0.23
CA CYS A 95 1.61 12.21 1.32
C CYS A 95 1.15 10.80 0.96
N GLN A 96 -0.06 10.67 0.39
CA GLN A 96 -0.62 9.38 -0.02
C GLN A 96 0.21 8.75 -1.13
N LEU A 97 0.56 9.51 -2.17
CA LEU A 97 1.41 9.02 -3.26
C LEU A 97 2.80 8.60 -2.75
N LEU A 98 3.38 9.31 -1.79
CA LEU A 98 4.65 8.92 -1.18
C LEU A 98 4.53 7.57 -0.45
N GLU A 99 3.44 7.36 0.28
CA GLU A 99 3.17 6.09 0.98
C GLU A 99 3.02 4.92 0.03
N GLU A 100 2.32 5.12 -1.09
CA GLU A 100 2.19 4.12 -2.15
C GLU A 100 3.56 3.71 -2.70
N ARG A 101 4.41 4.71 -3.06
CA ARG A 101 5.77 4.47 -3.57
C ARG A 101 6.67 3.78 -2.54
N ILE A 102 6.57 4.13 -1.26
CA ILE A 102 7.28 3.43 -0.18
C ILE A 102 6.80 1.99 -0.07
N GLY A 103 5.49 1.75 -0.18
CA GLY A 103 4.92 0.40 -0.18
C GLY A 103 5.45 -0.45 -1.33
N GLU A 104 5.58 0.12 -2.53
CA GLU A 104 6.18 -0.54 -3.69
C GLU A 104 7.66 -0.88 -3.48
N MET A 105 8.44 0.08 -2.97
CA MET A 105 9.84 -0.13 -2.59
C MET A 105 9.96 -1.31 -1.61
N LEU A 106 9.17 -1.32 -0.52
CA LEU A 106 9.22 -2.39 0.46
C LEU A 106 8.87 -3.76 -0.14
N ARG A 107 7.84 -3.83 -0.98
CA ARG A 107 7.48 -5.06 -1.70
C ARG A 107 8.62 -5.54 -2.61
N SER A 108 9.26 -4.63 -3.33
CA SER A 108 10.41 -4.91 -4.19
C SER A 108 11.58 -5.51 -3.39
N LEU A 109 11.97 -4.84 -2.30
CA LEU A 109 13.07 -5.28 -1.44
C LEU A 109 12.79 -6.63 -0.78
N LEU A 110 11.57 -6.84 -0.27
CA LEU A 110 11.18 -8.12 0.33
C LEU A 110 11.19 -9.26 -0.69
N ARG A 111 10.71 -9.00 -1.92
CA ARG A 111 10.75 -9.98 -3.01
C ARG A 111 12.18 -10.32 -3.40
N GLY A 112 13.05 -9.33 -3.56
CA GLY A 112 14.46 -9.54 -3.86
C GLY A 112 15.16 -10.37 -2.78
N ARG A 113 14.94 -10.03 -1.50
CA ARG A 113 15.49 -10.81 -0.37
C ARG A 113 14.99 -12.26 -0.37
N TYR A 114 13.71 -12.47 -0.65
CA TYR A 114 13.13 -13.81 -0.71
C TYR A 114 13.75 -14.64 -1.84
N GLN A 115 13.91 -14.05 -3.03
CA GLN A 115 14.50 -14.73 -4.19
C GLN A 115 15.98 -15.04 -4.03
N GLN A 116 16.73 -14.19 -3.32
CA GLN A 116 18.18 -14.36 -3.14
C GLN A 116 18.53 -15.24 -1.93
N SER A 117 17.62 -15.46 -1.00
CA SER A 117 17.91 -16.21 0.21
C SER A 117 17.61 -17.70 0.03
N GLU A 118 18.66 -18.51 -0.18
CA GLU A 118 18.55 -19.97 -0.15
C GLU A 118 17.91 -20.50 1.13
N MET A 119 18.20 -19.86 2.27
CA MET A 119 17.68 -20.26 3.58
C MET A 119 16.16 -20.00 3.69
N LEU A 120 15.68 -18.85 3.21
CA LEU A 120 14.25 -18.59 3.16
C LEU A 120 13.57 -19.49 2.14
N ILE A 121 14.14 -19.71 0.96
CA ILE A 121 13.58 -20.64 -0.04
C ILE A 121 13.46 -22.06 0.53
N LYS A 122 14.51 -22.56 1.21
CA LYS A 122 14.52 -23.88 1.85
C LYS A 122 13.55 -23.97 3.04
N ARG A 123 13.44 -22.94 3.90
CA ARG A 123 12.52 -22.98 5.06
C ARG A 123 11.05 -22.73 4.69
N SER A 124 10.77 -21.88 3.71
CA SER A 124 9.40 -21.40 3.42
C SER A 124 8.42 -22.49 3.00
N TRP A 125 8.91 -23.56 2.36
CA TRP A 125 8.05 -24.66 1.89
C TRP A 125 7.99 -25.84 2.86
N HIS A 126 8.90 -25.91 3.83
CA HIS A 126 9.07 -27.06 4.70
C HIS A 126 8.73 -26.77 6.17
N GLU A 127 8.77 -25.52 6.59
CA GLU A 127 8.44 -25.13 7.96
C GLU A 127 6.95 -24.80 8.08
N PRO A 128 6.19 -25.50 8.95
CA PRO A 128 4.77 -25.21 9.14
C PRO A 128 4.61 -23.75 9.59
N ILE A 129 3.66 -23.04 8.96
CA ILE A 129 3.24 -21.73 9.46
C ILE A 129 2.81 -21.90 10.93
N ALA A 130 3.35 -21.08 11.83
CA ALA A 130 2.97 -21.13 13.24
C ALA A 130 1.45 -20.93 13.40
N GLU A 131 0.80 -21.64 14.32
CA GLU A 131 -0.67 -21.57 14.50
C GLU A 131 -1.16 -20.14 14.74
N GLN A 132 -0.39 -19.33 15.47
CA GLN A 132 -0.70 -17.92 15.69
C GLN A 132 -0.72 -17.13 14.37
N ALA A 133 0.23 -17.38 13.47
CA ALA A 133 0.30 -16.72 12.16
C ALA A 133 -0.78 -17.25 11.19
N LYS A 134 -1.23 -18.50 11.35
CA LYS A 134 -2.39 -19.03 10.61
C LYS A 134 -3.68 -18.30 10.98
N ALA A 135 -3.85 -17.90 12.24
CA ALA A 135 -5.02 -17.13 12.68
C ALA A 135 -5.12 -15.76 11.98
N ASP A 136 -3.97 -15.20 11.56
CA ASP A 136 -3.90 -13.94 10.82
C ASP A 136 -4.08 -14.12 9.30
N ILE A 137 -4.09 -15.35 8.78
CA ILE A 137 -4.28 -15.62 7.34
C ILE A 137 -5.71 -16.14 7.14
N GLU A 138 -6.53 -15.35 6.47
CA GLU A 138 -7.89 -15.73 6.09
C GLU A 138 -7.90 -16.16 4.62
N LEU A 139 -8.37 -17.39 4.38
CA LEU A 139 -8.63 -17.93 3.04
C LEU A 139 -10.14 -18.00 2.83
N THR A 140 -10.63 -17.37 1.77
CA THR A 140 -12.06 -17.41 1.39
C THR A 140 -12.19 -18.05 0.03
N MET A 141 -13.06 -19.05 -0.12
CA MET A 141 -13.37 -19.60 -1.45
C MET A 141 -14.21 -18.57 -2.23
N LEU A 142 -13.71 -18.12 -3.38
CA LEU A 142 -14.41 -17.17 -4.25
C LEU A 142 -15.20 -17.90 -5.33
N ARG A 143 -14.54 -18.85 -6.02
CA ARG A 143 -15.17 -19.70 -7.03
C ARG A 143 -14.61 -21.11 -6.96
N ALA A 144 -15.51 -22.09 -6.94
CA ALA A 144 -15.18 -23.49 -7.11
C ALA A 144 -16.22 -24.12 -8.06
N PRO A 145 -15.83 -25.13 -8.85
CA PRO A 145 -16.78 -25.90 -9.62
C PRO A 145 -17.73 -26.65 -8.68
N SER A 146 -19.01 -26.68 -9.04
CA SER A 146 -20.08 -27.37 -8.29
C SER A 146 -19.92 -28.89 -8.32
N GLN A 147 -19.18 -29.43 -9.30
CA GLN A 147 -18.85 -30.83 -9.41
C GLN A 147 -17.37 -30.97 -9.78
N ALA A 148 -16.65 -31.83 -9.05
CA ALA A 148 -15.27 -32.17 -9.33
C ALA A 148 -15.16 -33.67 -9.67
N VAL A 149 -14.48 -33.98 -10.77
CA VAL A 149 -14.19 -35.37 -11.15
C VAL A 149 -12.99 -35.87 -10.34
N THR A 150 -13.13 -37.01 -9.69
CA THR A 150 -12.05 -37.64 -8.92
C THR A 150 -10.78 -37.74 -9.75
N ASN A 151 -9.65 -37.37 -9.15
CA ASN A 151 -8.32 -37.44 -9.76
C ASN A 151 -8.10 -36.53 -10.99
N LYS A 152 -9.06 -35.69 -11.39
CA LYS A 152 -8.86 -34.65 -12.41
C LYS A 152 -8.58 -33.29 -11.75
N PRO A 153 -7.63 -32.51 -12.30
CA PRO A 153 -7.37 -31.17 -11.78
C PRO A 153 -8.51 -30.22 -12.16
N PHE A 154 -8.91 -29.39 -11.20
CA PHE A 154 -9.84 -28.29 -11.42
C PHE A 154 -9.27 -27.00 -10.81
N SER A 155 -9.77 -25.86 -11.30
CA SER A 155 -9.34 -24.55 -10.80
C SER A 155 -10.31 -24.05 -9.74
N VAL A 156 -9.76 -23.49 -8.67
CA VAL A 156 -10.50 -22.79 -7.61
C VAL A 156 -9.91 -21.39 -7.50
N GLU A 157 -10.78 -20.39 -7.43
CA GLU A 157 -10.39 -19.05 -7.05
C GLU A 157 -10.53 -18.91 -5.54
N ILE A 158 -9.45 -18.55 -4.87
CA ILE A 158 -9.39 -18.35 -3.43
C ILE A 158 -8.96 -16.90 -3.19
N GLY A 159 -9.71 -16.19 -2.36
CA GLY A 159 -9.30 -14.91 -1.82
C GLY A 159 -8.36 -15.15 -0.65
N LEU A 160 -7.15 -14.63 -0.74
CA LEU A 160 -6.20 -14.64 0.35
C LEU A 160 -6.16 -13.26 0.99
N CYS A 161 -6.40 -13.22 2.29
CA CYS A 161 -6.32 -12.02 3.10
C CYS A 161 -5.31 -12.25 4.22
N ASN A 162 -4.37 -11.33 4.38
CA ASN A 162 -3.52 -11.28 5.55
C ASN A 162 -4.09 -10.21 6.48
N ARG A 163 -4.44 -10.58 7.72
CA ARG A 163 -4.93 -9.66 8.76
C ARG A 163 -3.80 -9.14 9.65
N SER A 164 -2.56 -9.59 9.43
CA SER A 164 -1.40 -9.00 10.09
C SER A 164 -1.24 -7.54 9.70
N ARG A 165 -0.58 -6.78 10.57
CA ARG A 165 -0.49 -5.30 10.52
C ARG A 165 0.19 -4.72 9.27
N THR A 166 0.65 -5.55 8.34
CA THR A 166 1.52 -5.17 7.21
C THR A 166 0.84 -5.17 5.84
N SER A 167 -0.36 -5.76 5.67
CA SER A 167 -1.05 -5.77 4.37
C SER A 167 -2.50 -6.24 4.51
N ARG A 168 -3.50 -5.39 4.27
CA ARG A 168 -4.94 -5.75 4.32
C ARG A 168 -5.58 -6.08 2.97
N THR A 169 -4.80 -6.13 1.89
CA THR A 169 -5.33 -6.31 0.54
C THR A 169 -5.74 -7.76 0.31
N LYS A 170 -7.00 -7.99 -0.07
CA LYS A 170 -7.47 -9.28 -0.57
C LYS A 170 -6.93 -9.49 -1.98
N LEU A 171 -6.08 -10.50 -2.16
CA LEU A 171 -5.57 -10.88 -3.48
C LEU A 171 -6.29 -12.15 -3.93
N PRO A 172 -6.97 -12.13 -5.10
CA PRO A 172 -7.49 -13.36 -5.68
C PRO A 172 -6.32 -14.21 -6.18
N ILE A 173 -6.26 -15.46 -5.72
CA ILE A 173 -5.29 -16.46 -6.14
C ILE A 173 -6.05 -17.57 -6.85
N VAL A 174 -5.65 -17.86 -8.09
CA VAL A 174 -6.16 -19.01 -8.84
C VAL A 174 -5.27 -20.20 -8.53
N CYS A 175 -5.84 -21.21 -7.87
CA CYS A 175 -5.14 -22.44 -7.52
C CYS A 175 -5.67 -23.59 -8.38
N ARG A 176 -4.75 -24.40 -8.93
CA ARG A 176 -5.09 -25.67 -9.58
C ARG A 176 -4.99 -26.79 -8.54
N ILE A 177 -6.13 -27.39 -8.21
CA ILE A 177 -6.25 -28.37 -7.13
C ILE A 177 -6.70 -29.71 -7.73
N ARG A 178 -6.26 -30.83 -7.16
CA ARG A 178 -6.75 -32.18 -7.49
C ARG A 178 -7.62 -32.70 -6.36
N CYS A 179 -8.80 -33.23 -6.69
CA CYS A 179 -9.67 -33.89 -5.73
C CYS A 179 -9.14 -35.31 -5.48
N LEU A 180 -8.62 -35.59 -4.27
CA LEU A 180 -8.04 -36.89 -3.92
C LEU A 180 -9.11 -37.94 -3.53
N SER A 181 -10.34 -37.52 -3.21
CA SER A 181 -11.48 -38.41 -2.94
C SER A 181 -12.82 -37.71 -3.21
N ARG A 182 -13.91 -38.45 -3.45
CA ARG A 182 -15.26 -37.87 -3.62
C ARG A 182 -15.65 -37.11 -2.35
N ILE A 183 -15.85 -35.80 -2.46
CA ILE A 183 -16.54 -35.02 -1.42
C ILE A 183 -18.03 -35.06 -1.76
N THR A 184 -18.76 -36.03 -1.20
CA THR A 184 -20.22 -35.94 -1.12
C THR A 184 -20.56 -34.89 -0.07
N GLY A 185 -21.34 -33.88 -0.45
CA GLY A 185 -21.71 -32.79 0.44
C GLY A 185 -22.45 -33.31 1.67
N SER A 186 -21.74 -33.39 2.78
CA SER A 186 -22.34 -33.35 4.12
C SER A 186 -21.40 -32.58 5.01
N THR A 187 -21.96 -31.57 5.66
CA THR A 187 -21.39 -30.79 6.76
C THR A 187 -20.73 -31.68 7.80
N GLU A 188 -19.44 -32.00 7.62
CA GLU A 188 -18.62 -32.58 8.68
C GLU A 188 -17.30 -31.84 8.80
N ARG A 189 -17.20 -31.15 9.93
CA ARG A 189 -15.99 -30.56 10.48
C ARG A 189 -14.91 -31.64 10.59
N GLY A 190 -13.80 -31.44 9.90
CA GLY A 190 -12.49 -31.92 10.33
C GLY A 190 -12.12 -33.35 9.91
N ARG A 191 -11.64 -33.50 8.68
CA ARG A 191 -10.53 -34.44 8.41
C ARG A 191 -9.48 -33.75 7.53
N ARG A 192 -8.26 -33.66 8.07
CA ARG A 192 -7.07 -33.15 7.39
C ARG A 192 -6.76 -34.08 6.20
N SER A 193 -7.04 -33.63 4.98
CA SER A 193 -6.51 -34.27 3.77
C SER A 193 -5.08 -33.80 3.53
N ARG A 194 -4.14 -34.74 3.61
CA ARG A 194 -2.72 -34.56 3.30
C ARG A 194 -2.58 -34.31 1.79
N CYS A 195 -2.12 -33.13 1.40
CA CYS A 195 -1.78 -32.84 0.01
C CYS A 195 -0.37 -33.36 -0.29
N GLU A 196 -0.27 -34.45 -1.03
CA GLU A 196 0.98 -34.82 -1.73
C GLU A 196 0.97 -34.16 -3.11
N ARG A 197 2.08 -33.47 -3.43
CA ARG A 197 2.28 -32.75 -4.69
C ARG A 197 3.11 -33.61 -5.63
N THR A 198 2.63 -33.75 -6.87
CA THR A 198 3.45 -34.01 -8.07
C THR A 198 3.66 -32.69 -8.79
#